data_AF-A0A9D7SDA1-F1
#
_entry.id   AF-A0A9D7SDA1-F1
#
_cell.length_a   1.000
_cell.length_b   1.000
_cell.length_c   1.000
_cell.angle_alpha   90.00
_cell.angle_beta   90.00
_cell.angle_gamma   90.00
#
_symmetry.space_group_name_H-M   'P 1'
#
loop_
_entity.id
_entity.type
_entity.pdbx_description
1 polymer ?
#
loop_
_entity_poly.entity_id
_entity_poly.type
_entity_poly.pdbx_seq_one_letter_code
_entity_poly.pdbx_strand_id
1 'polypeptide(L)'
;MIAIAKPDLEDYLIRLKDKKVFIFNIFNNNSLEISTSEIPDRNRNSLFYGQRSEDGYIYLTGDNSGVFKSRRQRLLTNAVCYSSTYKDVDNNCQLNNNLDTVSSMSLKFINTQTADEWSTRSNERGQFHIGLDSGTYNIKLNENINLWEECNFPSSFTVRANEKLLLSELLIRPKALCTILNLDIAAGRYRRCFDNNSLIITIKNSGTIDAINQILDIEVDPFWENIRSSIPISSKVNNNIQFIIPKITSNGEVQIELIFTIACNSRLGQTHCINATLQETKNCESLQQNTIKNTFCQQNRGSYDPNDKQAFVKGQTLTDFTTPNSVLEYLIRFQNTGTDTAFNVTIKDQLDPNLDWKSFKITSSSHRYTYDLDKNGQLTFSFRNIFLPDSNIHEMGSHGFIKYQIQQKNNLPANSIIKNTASIYFDFNEPVLTNTVNLKLLISTQSNDIDNKIFLTAVPNPFMESTTIVFPKQIEKEKQNHLGL
;
A
#
# COMPACT_ATOMS: atom_id res chain seq x y z
N MET A 1 17.31 -0.81 -1.91
CA MET A 1 16.74 -2.09 -2.41
C MET A 1 17.61 -2.62 -3.54
N ILE A 2 18.18 -3.82 -3.41
CA ILE A 2 18.65 -4.57 -4.59
C ILE A 2 17.38 -4.99 -5.34
N ALA A 3 17.27 -4.63 -6.62
CA ALA A 3 16.22 -5.12 -7.49
C ALA A 3 16.44 -6.63 -7.67
N ILE A 4 15.76 -7.45 -6.86
CA ILE A 4 15.75 -8.90 -7.04
C ILE A 4 14.76 -9.16 -8.17
N ALA A 5 15.29 -9.42 -9.36
CA ALA A 5 14.53 -10.09 -10.39
C ALA A 5 14.02 -11.43 -9.81
N LYS A 6 12.68 -11.56 -9.74
CA LYS A 6 11.90 -12.70 -9.24
C LYS A 6 12.64 -14.06 -9.38
N PRO A 7 12.99 -14.75 -8.27
CA PRO A 7 13.31 -16.17 -8.29
C PRO A 7 11.99 -16.96 -8.23
N ASP A 8 11.70 -17.72 -9.27
CA ASP A 8 10.80 -18.86 -9.13
C ASP A 8 11.64 -19.98 -8.51
N LEU A 9 11.32 -20.37 -7.27
CA LEU A 9 11.94 -21.45 -6.52
C LEU A 9 11.24 -22.78 -6.89
N GLU A 10 11.99 -23.76 -7.38
CA GLU A 10 11.59 -25.16 -7.24
C GLU A 10 12.43 -25.75 -6.09
N ASP A 11 11.81 -26.10 -4.96
CA ASP A 11 12.00 -27.30 -4.14
C ASP A 11 13.43 -27.87 -3.86
N TYR A 12 14.31 -27.09 -3.19
CA TYR A 12 15.56 -27.59 -2.58
C TYR A 12 15.74 -27.14 -1.12
N LEU A 13 16.27 -28.02 -0.26
CA LEU A 13 16.72 -27.71 1.11
C LEU A 13 18.23 -27.42 1.08
N ILE A 14 18.71 -26.33 1.67
CA ILE A 14 20.13 -25.93 1.58
C ILE A 14 20.75 -25.79 2.97
N ARG A 15 21.91 -26.43 3.21
CA ARG A 15 22.64 -26.41 4.48
C ARG A 15 24.05 -25.86 4.30
N LEU A 16 24.45 -24.94 5.19
CA LEU A 16 25.83 -24.49 5.33
C LEU A 16 26.56 -25.35 6.38
N LYS A 17 27.71 -25.91 6.02
CA LYS A 17 28.61 -26.61 6.93
C LYS A 17 30.05 -26.41 6.46
N ASP A 18 30.94 -25.98 7.35
CA ASP A 18 32.39 -25.88 7.08
C ASP A 18 32.76 -25.09 5.81
N LYS A 19 32.16 -23.91 5.60
CA LYS A 19 32.34 -23.04 4.40
C LYS A 19 31.98 -23.72 3.07
N LYS A 20 31.10 -24.72 3.12
CA LYS A 20 30.54 -25.40 1.95
C LYS A 20 29.02 -25.30 1.99
N VAL A 21 28.44 -25.14 0.81
CA VAL A 21 26.98 -25.09 0.61
C VAL A 21 26.54 -26.45 0.07
N PHE A 22 25.61 -27.09 0.76
CA PHE A 22 24.99 -28.35 0.35
C PHE A 22 23.57 -28.08 -0.12
N ILE A 23 23.26 -28.38 -1.37
CA ILE A 23 21.92 -28.24 -1.96
C ILE A 23 21.30 -29.63 -2.05
N PHE A 24 20.20 -29.87 -1.34
CA PHE A 24 19.46 -31.13 -1.32
C PHE A 24 18.17 -30.99 -2.10
N ASN A 25 17.97 -31.81 -3.12
CA ASN A 25 16.70 -31.91 -3.82
C ASN A 25 15.71 -32.70 -2.97
N ILE A 26 14.57 -32.09 -2.62
CA ILE A 26 13.67 -32.64 -1.61
C ILE A 26 12.82 -33.82 -2.12
N PHE A 27 12.80 -34.10 -3.42
CA PHE A 27 12.05 -35.23 -3.99
C PHE A 27 12.91 -36.45 -4.25
N ASN A 28 14.17 -36.26 -4.65
CA ASN A 28 15.06 -37.38 -5.00
C ASN A 28 16.20 -37.61 -4.00
N ASN A 29 16.30 -36.77 -2.96
CA ASN A 29 17.31 -36.85 -1.90
C ASN A 29 18.77 -36.74 -2.40
N ASN A 30 18.98 -36.27 -3.63
CA ASN A 30 20.32 -36.01 -4.16
C ASN A 30 20.86 -34.70 -3.62
N SER A 31 22.16 -34.68 -3.31
CA SER A 31 22.87 -33.50 -2.82
C SER A 31 23.93 -33.02 -3.81
N LEU A 32 24.00 -31.71 -4.03
CA LEU A 32 25.07 -31.03 -4.75
C LEU A 32 25.92 -30.21 -3.77
N GLU A 33 27.22 -30.44 -3.75
CA GLU A 33 28.18 -29.67 -2.95
C GLU A 33 28.77 -28.53 -3.79
N ILE A 34 28.74 -27.31 -3.26
CA ILE A 34 29.34 -26.13 -3.88
C ILE A 34 30.32 -25.50 -2.89
N SER A 35 31.57 -25.33 -3.32
CA SER A 35 32.61 -24.65 -2.56
C SER A 35 32.42 -23.14 -2.62
N THR A 36 32.32 -22.47 -1.48
CA THR A 36 32.27 -21.00 -1.39
C THR A 36 33.48 -20.52 -0.58
N SER A 37 34.67 -20.71 -1.15
CA SER A 37 35.97 -20.46 -0.52
C SER A 37 36.24 -19.00 -0.09
N GLU A 38 35.28 -18.09 -0.25
CA GLU A 38 35.45 -16.66 0.02
C GLU A 38 34.36 -16.03 0.89
N ILE A 39 33.46 -16.81 1.54
CA ILE A 39 32.52 -16.21 2.51
C ILE A 39 33.32 -15.73 3.74
N PRO A 40 33.44 -14.41 4.00
CA PRO A 40 34.19 -13.91 5.15
C PRO A 40 33.42 -14.19 6.44
N ASP A 41 34.16 -14.44 7.51
CA ASP A 41 33.60 -14.68 8.84
C ASP A 41 32.89 -13.43 9.40
N ARG A 42 31.86 -13.69 10.21
CA ARG A 42 30.80 -12.78 10.65
C ARG A 42 31.25 -11.36 11.05
N ASN A 43 30.49 -10.35 10.59
CA ASN A 43 30.32 -9.08 11.32
C ASN A 43 28.84 -8.64 11.28
N ARG A 44 28.27 -8.43 12.48
CA ARG A 44 26.83 -8.40 12.83
C ARG A 44 25.98 -7.24 12.25
N ASN A 45 26.37 -6.58 11.16
CA ASN A 45 25.68 -5.39 10.66
C ASN A 45 25.29 -5.45 9.17
N SER A 46 25.20 -6.64 8.55
CA SER A 46 24.81 -6.79 7.14
C SER A 46 23.58 -7.68 7.01
N LEU A 47 22.47 -7.12 6.51
CA LEU A 47 21.17 -7.82 6.43
C LEU A 47 21.09 -8.91 5.33
N PHE A 48 21.95 -8.88 4.31
CA PHE A 48 22.04 -9.91 3.25
C PHE A 48 23.45 -9.96 2.62
N TYR A 49 23.92 -11.16 2.27
CA TYR A 49 25.12 -11.48 1.48
C TYR A 49 24.70 -12.02 0.11
N GLY A 50 25.21 -11.46 -0.98
CA GLY A 50 24.97 -11.96 -2.33
C GLY A 50 26.26 -12.37 -3.01
N GLN A 51 26.32 -13.56 -3.61
CA GLN A 51 27.47 -14.05 -4.36
C GLN A 51 27.04 -14.63 -5.72
N ARG A 52 27.83 -14.36 -6.75
CA ARG A 52 27.64 -14.92 -8.09
C ARG A 52 28.36 -16.26 -8.18
N SER A 53 27.73 -17.26 -8.78
CA SER A 53 28.34 -18.55 -9.12
C SER A 53 29.10 -18.49 -10.44
N GLU A 54 30.02 -19.43 -10.65
CA GLU A 54 30.78 -19.57 -11.90
C GLU A 54 29.87 -19.75 -13.13
N ASP A 55 28.70 -20.37 -12.97
CA ASP A 55 27.69 -20.56 -14.02
C ASP A 55 26.79 -19.32 -14.28
N GLY A 56 27.10 -18.15 -13.69
CA GLY A 56 26.48 -16.87 -14.05
C GLY A 56 25.17 -16.52 -13.31
N TYR A 57 24.84 -17.25 -12.25
CA TYR A 57 23.65 -17.02 -11.43
C TYR A 57 23.99 -16.31 -10.12
N ILE A 58 23.02 -15.59 -9.54
CA ILE A 58 23.20 -14.89 -8.26
C ILE A 58 22.55 -15.68 -7.14
N TYR A 59 23.29 -15.87 -6.07
CA TYR A 59 22.88 -16.54 -4.85
C TYR A 59 22.85 -15.52 -3.70
N LEU A 60 21.69 -15.25 -3.13
CA LEU A 60 21.52 -14.36 -1.97
C LEU A 60 21.28 -15.19 -0.71
N THR A 61 22.01 -14.90 0.36
CA THR A 61 21.84 -15.49 1.70
C THR A 61 21.73 -14.37 2.73
N GLY A 62 20.85 -14.48 3.72
CA GLY A 62 20.72 -13.48 4.80
C GLY A 62 20.91 -14.14 6.16
N ASP A 63 21.18 -13.34 7.20
CA ASP A 63 21.10 -13.81 8.58
C ASP A 63 19.65 -14.26 8.83
N ASN A 64 19.42 -15.58 8.80
CA ASN A 64 18.11 -16.25 8.88
C ASN A 64 17.22 -16.24 7.62
N SER A 65 17.79 -16.09 6.41
CA SER A 65 17.07 -16.29 5.14
C SER A 65 17.71 -17.41 4.33
N GLY A 66 16.91 -18.29 3.72
CA GLY A 66 17.41 -19.32 2.78
C GLY A 66 18.22 -18.74 1.61
N VAL A 67 18.90 -19.60 0.84
CA VAL A 67 19.74 -19.16 -0.29
C VAL A 67 18.89 -19.04 -1.57
N PHE A 68 18.80 -17.85 -2.17
CA PHE A 68 17.99 -17.59 -3.37
C PHE A 68 18.84 -17.54 -4.64
N LYS A 69 18.55 -18.38 -5.66
CA LYS A 69 19.20 -18.38 -6.98
C LYS A 69 18.43 -17.53 -8.00
N SER A 70 19.09 -16.74 -8.84
CA SER A 70 18.45 -15.98 -9.92
C SER A 70 17.84 -16.88 -11.01
N ARG A 71 16.75 -16.45 -11.67
CA ARG A 71 16.03 -17.26 -12.69
C ARG A 71 16.72 -17.35 -14.05
N ARG A 72 17.51 -16.33 -14.39
CA ARG A 72 18.35 -16.31 -15.59
C ARG A 72 19.78 -16.10 -15.16
N GLN A 73 20.72 -16.57 -15.98
CA GLN A 73 22.06 -16.00 -15.98
C GLN A 73 21.85 -14.51 -16.21
N ARG A 74 22.20 -13.74 -15.20
CA ARG A 74 22.25 -12.29 -15.36
C ARG A 74 23.72 -11.98 -15.49
N LEU A 75 24.07 -11.31 -16.57
CA LEU A 75 25.23 -10.43 -16.60
C LEU A 75 24.95 -9.22 -15.70
N LEU A 76 24.45 -9.49 -14.48
CA LEU A 76 24.55 -8.57 -13.38
C LEU A 76 26.03 -8.61 -13.03
N THR A 77 26.72 -7.71 -13.70
CA THR A 77 27.55 -6.78 -13.02
C THR A 77 26.94 -6.50 -11.63
N ASN A 78 27.49 -7.07 -10.55
CA ASN A 78 27.08 -6.86 -9.15
C ASN A 78 27.29 -5.41 -8.71
N ALA A 79 26.85 -4.47 -9.54
CA ALA A 79 27.12 -3.09 -9.38
C ALA A 79 26.12 -2.52 -8.40
N VAL A 80 26.62 -2.10 -7.25
CA VAL A 80 25.80 -1.51 -6.20
C VAL A 80 26.12 -0.03 -6.16
N CYS A 81 25.11 0.77 -6.49
CA CYS A 81 25.15 2.20 -6.37
C CYS A 81 24.55 2.60 -5.02
N TYR A 82 25.24 3.44 -4.26
CA TYR A 82 24.76 3.94 -2.97
C TYR A 82 25.21 5.37 -2.75
N SER A 83 24.38 6.14 -2.04
CA SER A 83 24.67 7.52 -1.60
C SER A 83 23.59 7.96 -0.59
N SER A 84 23.58 9.24 -0.27
CA SER A 84 22.58 9.91 0.53
C SER A 84 21.88 11.00 -0.26
N THR A 85 20.64 11.28 0.10
CA THR A 85 19.85 12.41 -0.39
C THR A 85 19.55 13.36 0.77
N TYR A 86 19.85 14.64 0.57
CA TYR A 86 19.62 15.68 1.56
C TYR A 86 18.79 16.82 1.01
N LYS A 87 18.04 17.45 1.90
CA LYS A 87 17.36 18.72 1.68
C LYS A 87 18.37 19.82 1.90
N ASP A 88 18.53 20.63 0.88
CA ASP A 88 19.18 21.92 0.95
C ASP A 88 18.26 22.90 1.70
N VAL A 89 18.68 23.29 2.90
CA VAL A 89 17.87 24.14 3.81
C VAL A 89 18.07 25.63 3.51
N ASP A 90 19.23 26.03 2.99
CA ASP A 90 19.53 27.43 2.66
C ASP A 90 19.36 27.77 1.16
N ASN A 91 18.90 26.79 0.37
CA ASN A 91 18.48 26.92 -1.03
C ASN A 91 19.60 27.39 -1.98
N ASN A 92 20.87 27.19 -1.61
CA ASN A 92 22.02 27.62 -2.42
C ASN A 92 22.57 26.50 -3.32
N CYS A 93 22.01 25.29 -3.26
CA CYS A 93 22.45 24.08 -3.94
C CYS A 93 23.92 23.72 -3.67
N GLN A 94 24.44 24.08 -2.49
CA GLN A 94 25.80 23.77 -2.05
C GLN A 94 25.79 22.77 -0.90
N LEU A 95 26.76 21.87 -0.95
CA LEU A 95 26.94 20.88 0.09
C LEU A 95 27.63 21.54 1.29
N ASN A 96 26.84 21.91 2.30
CA ASN A 96 27.30 22.65 3.48
C ASN A 96 26.83 21.95 4.77
N ASN A 97 27.09 22.54 5.94
CA ASN A 97 26.74 21.92 7.22
C ASN A 97 25.24 22.00 7.60
N ASN A 98 24.40 22.66 6.79
CA ASN A 98 22.96 22.85 7.03
C ASN A 98 22.13 21.95 6.12
N LEU A 99 22.36 20.64 6.20
CA LEU A 99 21.66 19.63 5.42
C LEU A 99 20.71 18.83 6.29
N ASP A 100 19.43 18.79 5.90
CA ASP A 100 18.44 17.94 6.53
C ASP A 100 18.32 16.62 5.76
N THR A 101 18.25 15.51 6.47
CA THR A 101 17.98 14.20 5.84
C THR A 101 16.55 14.16 5.31
N VAL A 102 16.35 13.68 4.09
CA VAL A 102 15.01 13.46 3.55
C VAL A 102 14.71 11.97 3.51
N SER A 103 13.75 11.55 4.31
CA SER A 103 13.28 10.18 4.33
C SER A 103 12.30 9.89 3.18
N SER A 104 12.24 8.62 2.76
CA SER A 104 11.25 8.12 1.79
C SER A 104 11.28 8.79 0.41
N MET A 105 12.34 9.54 0.09
CA MET A 105 12.51 10.26 -1.17
C MET A 105 12.70 9.25 -2.30
N SER A 106 11.90 9.36 -3.35
CA SER A 106 11.86 8.42 -4.46
C SER A 106 12.80 8.88 -5.57
N LEU A 107 13.81 8.08 -5.88
CA LEU A 107 14.79 8.31 -6.94
C LEU A 107 14.57 7.32 -8.08
N LYS A 108 14.73 7.81 -9.31
CA LYS A 108 14.59 7.04 -10.54
C LYS A 108 15.91 7.07 -11.31
N PHE A 109 16.38 5.89 -11.71
CA PHE A 109 17.58 5.66 -12.48
C PHE A 109 17.17 5.12 -13.84
N ILE A 110 17.55 5.79 -14.93
CA ILE A 110 17.13 5.41 -16.28
C ILE A 110 18.38 5.07 -17.09
N ASN A 111 18.43 3.87 -17.68
CA ASN A 111 19.53 3.50 -18.56
C ASN A 111 19.37 4.26 -19.89
N THR A 112 20.39 5.02 -20.27
CA THR A 112 20.32 5.93 -21.42
C THR A 112 20.29 5.21 -22.77
N GLN A 113 20.63 3.92 -22.81
CA GLN A 113 20.66 3.12 -24.03
C GLN A 113 19.42 2.23 -24.18
N THR A 114 19.01 1.57 -23.09
CA THR A 114 17.86 0.64 -23.14
C THR A 114 16.54 1.27 -22.74
N ALA A 115 16.57 2.46 -22.14
CA ALA A 115 15.43 3.13 -21.49
C ALA A 115 14.79 2.32 -20.35
N ASP A 116 15.47 1.28 -19.87
CA ASP A 116 15.06 0.57 -18.67
C ASP A 116 15.10 1.51 -17.46
N GLU A 117 14.21 1.29 -16.51
CA GLU A 117 14.04 2.16 -15.36
C GLU A 117 14.15 1.36 -14.06
N TRP A 118 14.87 1.93 -13.09
CA TRP A 118 15.02 1.41 -11.75
C TRP A 118 14.65 2.50 -10.75
N SER A 119 14.14 2.13 -9.59
CA SER A 119 13.82 3.09 -8.55
C SER A 119 14.25 2.62 -7.16
N THR A 120 14.54 3.57 -6.29
CA THR A 120 14.84 3.32 -4.88
C THR A 120 14.26 4.45 -4.03
N ARG A 121 14.18 4.22 -2.72
CA ARG A 121 13.85 5.25 -1.74
C ARG A 121 14.97 5.45 -0.74
N SER A 122 15.12 6.68 -0.25
CA SER A 122 15.96 6.96 0.91
C SER A 122 15.34 6.45 2.20
N ASN A 123 16.17 6.02 3.14
CA ASN A 123 15.75 5.65 4.49
C ASN A 123 15.60 6.90 5.40
N GLU A 124 15.31 6.71 6.68
CA GLU A 124 15.17 7.78 7.68
C GLU A 124 16.42 8.68 7.82
N ARG A 125 17.60 8.19 7.40
CA ARG A 125 18.87 8.94 7.38
C ARG A 125 19.21 9.51 6.00
N GLY A 126 18.28 9.50 5.05
CA GLY A 126 18.52 9.96 3.68
C GLY A 126 19.31 8.98 2.80
N GLN A 127 19.76 7.84 3.33
CA GLN A 127 20.63 6.91 2.61
C GLN A 127 19.83 6.01 1.67
N PHE A 128 20.37 5.73 0.49
CA PHE A 128 19.82 4.78 -0.46
C PHE A 128 20.90 3.84 -1.01
N HIS A 129 20.45 2.68 -1.48
CA HIS A 129 21.29 1.72 -2.18
C HIS A 129 20.44 1.04 -3.27
N ILE A 130 21.01 0.85 -4.44
CA ILE A 130 20.34 0.26 -5.60
C ILE A 130 21.31 -0.62 -6.40
N GLY A 131 20.82 -1.79 -6.80
CA GLY A 131 21.55 -2.65 -7.74
C GLY A 131 21.21 -2.25 -9.17
N LEU A 132 22.23 -2.00 -9.99
CA LEU A 132 22.08 -1.59 -11.40
C LEU A 132 22.86 -2.54 -12.30
N ASP A 133 22.36 -2.76 -13.52
CA ASP A 133 23.13 -3.42 -14.57
C ASP A 133 24.25 -2.47 -15.07
N SER A 134 25.26 -2.99 -15.76
CA SER A 134 26.27 -2.11 -16.35
C SER A 134 25.68 -1.33 -17.50
N GLY A 135 26.01 -0.05 -17.54
CA GLY A 135 25.46 0.87 -18.52
C GLY A 135 25.64 2.30 -18.07
N THR A 136 25.09 3.21 -18.84
CA THR A 136 25.09 4.63 -18.51
C THR A 136 23.71 5.02 -18.03
N TYR A 137 23.66 5.74 -16.91
CA TYR A 137 22.43 6.08 -16.22
C TYR A 137 22.33 7.58 -15.99
N ASN A 138 21.12 8.12 -16.03
CA ASN A 138 20.78 9.39 -15.40
C ASN A 138 19.85 9.16 -14.21
N ILE A 139 19.92 10.07 -13.23
CA ILE A 139 19.11 10.03 -12.00
C ILE A 139 18.12 11.18 -12.07
N LYS A 140 16.88 10.93 -11.65
CA LYS A 140 15.84 11.95 -11.47
C LYS A 140 15.03 11.68 -10.22
N LEU A 141 14.35 12.70 -9.72
CA LEU A 141 13.28 12.54 -8.75
C LEU A 141 12.08 11.85 -9.42
N ASN A 142 11.48 10.91 -8.70
CA ASN A 142 10.31 10.18 -9.16
C ASN A 142 9.02 10.87 -8.67
N GLU A 143 8.07 11.13 -9.59
CA GLU A 143 6.68 11.63 -9.45
C GLU A 143 6.36 12.83 -8.52
N ASN A 144 7.25 13.27 -7.63
CA ASN A 144 7.11 14.50 -6.82
C ASN A 144 7.74 15.74 -7.49
N ILE A 145 7.83 15.74 -8.83
CA ILE A 145 8.55 16.74 -9.65
C ILE A 145 7.99 18.17 -9.46
N ASN A 146 6.78 18.31 -8.94
CA ASN A 146 6.14 19.61 -8.74
C ASN A 146 6.55 20.33 -7.45
N LEU A 147 7.10 19.63 -6.45
CA LEU A 147 7.42 20.24 -5.13
C LEU A 147 8.91 20.31 -4.83
N TRP A 148 9.70 19.48 -5.51
CA TRP A 148 11.14 19.39 -5.31
C TRP A 148 11.88 19.71 -6.61
N GLU A 149 13.07 20.28 -6.48
CA GLU A 149 14.01 20.54 -7.57
C GLU A 149 15.32 19.83 -7.28
N GLU A 150 15.92 19.27 -8.33
CA GLU A 150 17.22 18.62 -8.32
C GLU A 150 18.32 19.69 -8.37
N CYS A 151 19.23 19.71 -7.40
CA CYS A 151 20.33 20.68 -7.37
C CYS A 151 21.55 20.19 -8.15
N ASN A 152 22.21 19.15 -7.63
CA ASN A 152 23.52 18.68 -8.09
C ASN A 152 23.47 17.27 -8.71
N PHE A 153 22.31 16.86 -9.24
CA PHE A 153 22.14 15.54 -9.81
C PHE A 153 23.05 15.38 -11.03
N PRO A 154 23.80 14.27 -11.16
CA PRO A 154 24.68 14.07 -12.30
C PRO A 154 23.87 13.88 -13.59
N SER A 155 24.22 14.60 -14.65
CA SER A 155 23.58 14.46 -15.97
C SER A 155 23.62 13.02 -16.49
N SER A 156 24.74 12.34 -16.26
CA SER A 156 24.85 10.89 -16.38
C SER A 156 26.03 10.35 -15.59
N PHE A 157 26.03 9.06 -15.30
CA PHE A 157 27.17 8.34 -14.74
C PHE A 157 27.19 6.92 -15.31
N THR A 158 28.38 6.32 -15.38
CA THR A 158 28.56 4.96 -15.90
C THR A 158 28.67 3.99 -14.75
N VAL A 159 27.89 2.92 -14.82
CA VAL A 159 27.96 1.78 -13.91
C VAL A 159 28.71 0.66 -14.61
N ARG A 160 29.82 0.19 -14.02
CA ARG A 160 30.60 -0.93 -14.57
C ARG A 160 30.30 -2.26 -13.90
N ALA A 161 30.86 -3.30 -14.52
CA ALA A 161 30.78 -4.65 -14.05
C ALA A 161 31.23 -4.87 -12.61
N ASN A 162 30.29 -5.22 -11.72
CA ASN A 162 30.56 -5.61 -10.32
C ASN A 162 31.16 -4.50 -9.45
N GLU A 163 30.96 -3.23 -9.81
CA GLU A 163 31.53 -2.12 -9.04
C GLU A 163 30.68 -1.73 -7.82
N LYS A 164 31.32 -1.29 -6.74
CA LYS A 164 30.64 -0.56 -5.69
C LYS A 164 30.79 0.93 -5.99
N LEU A 165 29.73 1.54 -6.51
CA LEU A 165 29.73 2.95 -6.91
C LEU A 165 29.14 3.80 -5.78
N LEU A 166 29.99 4.59 -5.15
CA LEU A 166 29.56 5.69 -4.29
C LEU A 166 29.31 6.91 -5.18
N LEU A 167 28.06 7.39 -5.24
CA LEU A 167 27.76 8.67 -5.88
C LEU A 167 28.08 9.83 -4.94
N SER A 168 28.24 11.02 -5.50
CA SER A 168 28.12 12.24 -4.70
C SER A 168 26.75 12.29 -4.02
N GLU A 169 26.71 12.96 -2.88
CA GLU A 169 25.47 13.21 -2.16
C GLU A 169 24.52 14.04 -3.05
N LEU A 170 23.26 13.62 -3.11
CA LEU A 170 22.25 14.21 -3.97
C LEU A 170 21.45 15.26 -3.19
N LEU A 171 21.57 16.52 -3.60
CA LEU A 171 20.86 17.65 -3.01
C LEU A 171 19.56 17.90 -3.75
N ILE A 172 18.52 18.11 -2.97
CA ILE A 172 17.22 18.57 -3.45
C ILE A 172 16.80 19.80 -2.68
N ARG A 173 16.09 20.71 -3.33
CA ARG A 173 15.50 21.89 -2.67
C ARG A 173 14.00 21.95 -2.92
N PRO A 174 13.23 22.50 -1.97
CA PRO A 174 11.79 22.66 -2.14
C PRO A 174 11.48 23.83 -3.08
N LYS A 175 10.59 23.63 -4.06
CA LYS A 175 10.05 24.71 -4.91
C LYS A 175 9.05 25.60 -4.15
N ALA A 176 8.41 25.07 -3.11
CA ALA A 176 7.51 25.77 -2.22
C ALA A 176 7.66 25.21 -0.80
N LEU A 177 7.54 26.04 0.25
CA LEU A 177 7.64 25.63 1.66
C LEU A 177 6.24 25.44 2.27
N CYS A 178 5.73 24.22 2.22
CA CYS A 178 4.34 23.94 2.57
C CYS A 178 4.12 22.45 2.88
N THR A 179 3.05 22.14 3.61
CA THR A 179 2.58 20.78 3.88
C THR A 179 1.60 20.36 2.79
N ILE A 180 1.53 19.04 2.56
CA ILE A 180 0.46 18.43 1.78
C ILE A 180 0.06 17.17 2.54
N LEU A 181 -0.98 17.30 3.36
CA LEU A 181 -1.46 16.17 4.15
C LEU A 181 -2.44 15.33 3.34
N ASN A 182 -2.31 14.01 3.46
CA ASN A 182 -3.27 13.04 2.94
C ASN A 182 -3.82 12.27 4.13
N LEU A 183 -5.13 12.16 4.20
CA LEU A 183 -5.84 11.44 5.25
C LEU A 183 -6.47 10.19 4.63
N ASP A 184 -6.15 9.02 5.17
CA ASP A 184 -6.75 7.75 4.78
C ASP A 184 -7.26 6.99 6.00
N ILE A 185 -8.32 6.22 5.80
CA ILE A 185 -8.91 5.37 6.82
C ILE A 185 -9.04 3.97 6.24
N ALA A 186 -8.53 3.00 6.97
CA ALA A 186 -8.67 1.59 6.70
C ALA A 186 -9.05 0.86 7.98
N ALA A 187 -9.92 -0.13 7.88
CA ALA A 187 -10.37 -0.86 9.05
C ALA A 187 -10.36 -2.36 8.80
N GLY A 188 -10.15 -3.11 9.88
CA GLY A 188 -10.46 -4.52 9.92
C GLY A 188 -11.95 -4.75 9.70
N ARG A 189 -12.41 -5.99 9.87
CA ARG A 189 -13.81 -6.30 9.68
C ARG A 189 -14.63 -5.89 10.89
N TYR A 190 -15.78 -5.32 10.63
CA TYR A 190 -16.72 -4.96 11.68
C TYR A 190 -17.54 -6.17 12.10
N ARG A 191 -17.48 -6.50 13.40
CA ARG A 191 -18.25 -7.54 14.06
C ARG A 191 -18.97 -6.93 15.26
N ARG A 192 -20.30 -6.94 15.24
CA ARG A 192 -21.12 -6.56 16.40
C ARG A 192 -20.88 -7.53 17.55
N CYS A 193 -20.98 -7.06 18.80
CA CYS A 193 -20.67 -7.79 20.04
C CYS A 193 -19.19 -8.12 20.29
N PHE A 194 -18.28 -7.70 19.42
CA PHE A 194 -16.84 -7.92 19.63
C PHE A 194 -16.19 -6.60 20.04
N ASP A 195 -15.21 -6.67 20.95
CA ASP A 195 -14.52 -5.53 21.57
C ASP A 195 -13.10 -5.28 20.99
N ASN A 196 -12.77 -6.01 19.92
CA ASN A 196 -11.49 -6.01 19.21
C ASN A 196 -11.63 -5.52 17.76
N ASN A 197 -12.70 -4.78 17.42
CA ASN A 197 -12.78 -4.15 16.10
C ASN A 197 -11.67 -3.10 16.01
N SER A 198 -10.86 -3.14 14.96
CA SER A 198 -9.73 -2.23 14.77
C SER A 198 -9.89 -1.38 13.52
N LEU A 199 -9.41 -0.14 13.62
CA LEU A 199 -9.35 0.83 12.55
C LEU A 199 -8.04 1.61 12.63
N ILE A 200 -7.41 1.85 11.49
CA ILE A 200 -6.21 2.67 11.38
C ILE A 200 -6.52 3.92 10.55
N ILE A 201 -6.26 5.08 11.15
CA ILE A 201 -6.23 6.38 10.47
C ILE A 201 -4.77 6.68 10.11
N THR A 202 -4.50 6.89 8.83
CA THR A 202 -3.16 7.25 8.33
C THR A 202 -3.16 8.70 7.88
N ILE A 203 -2.23 9.50 8.41
CA ILE A 203 -1.98 10.86 7.95
C ILE A 203 -0.57 10.92 7.38
N LYS A 204 -0.46 11.21 6.08
CA LYS A 204 0.81 11.27 5.36
C LYS A 204 1.11 12.68 4.89
N ASN A 205 2.30 13.18 5.19
CA ASN A 205 2.79 14.48 4.73
C ASN A 205 3.64 14.32 3.48
N SER A 206 3.10 14.67 2.31
CA SER A 206 3.83 14.70 1.04
C SER A 206 4.41 16.07 0.71
N GLY A 207 4.30 17.03 1.64
CA GLY A 207 4.85 18.38 1.51
C GLY A 207 6.33 18.45 1.81
N THR A 208 6.86 19.66 1.73
CA THR A 208 8.30 19.98 1.81
C THR A 208 8.77 20.40 3.20
N ILE A 209 7.85 20.71 4.10
CA ILE A 209 8.12 21.05 5.50
C ILE A 209 7.37 20.11 6.44
N ASP A 210 7.81 20.06 7.68
CA ASP A 210 7.15 19.28 8.72
C ASP A 210 5.78 19.88 9.09
N ALA A 211 4.78 19.03 9.27
CA ALA A 211 3.48 19.41 9.79
C ALA A 211 3.47 19.28 11.31
N ILE A 212 3.14 20.37 12.00
CA ILE A 212 3.08 20.44 13.47
C ILE A 212 1.72 20.95 13.93
N ASN A 213 1.28 20.55 15.12
CA ASN A 213 0.04 21.00 15.76
C ASN A 213 -1.20 20.83 14.87
N GLN A 214 -1.27 19.73 14.11
CA GLN A 214 -2.45 19.44 13.30
C GLN A 214 -3.57 18.92 14.20
N ILE A 215 -4.79 19.37 13.93
CA ILE A 215 -5.98 18.95 14.68
C ILE A 215 -6.78 18.00 13.79
N LEU A 216 -7.05 16.81 14.32
CA LEU A 216 -7.93 15.83 13.70
C LEU A 216 -9.19 15.71 14.54
N ASP A 217 -10.33 16.07 13.94
CA ASP A 217 -11.65 15.81 14.50
C ASP A 217 -12.23 14.57 13.81
N ILE A 218 -12.67 13.58 14.58
CA ILE A 218 -13.42 12.44 14.07
C ILE A 218 -14.81 12.38 14.69
N GLU A 219 -15.79 12.00 13.87
CA GLU A 219 -17.15 11.64 14.28
C GLU A 219 -17.31 10.14 14.06
N VAL A 220 -17.44 9.39 15.15
CA VAL A 220 -17.58 7.93 15.12
C VAL A 220 -19.04 7.51 15.06
N ASP A 221 -19.28 6.29 14.61
CA ASP A 221 -20.62 5.72 14.57
C ASP A 221 -21.24 5.63 15.98
N PRO A 222 -22.54 5.96 16.17
CA PRO A 222 -23.18 5.91 17.49
C PRO A 222 -23.22 4.53 18.14
N PHE A 223 -23.04 3.44 17.39
CA PHE A 223 -22.98 2.08 17.94
C PHE A 223 -21.56 1.69 18.38
N TRP A 224 -20.57 2.58 18.28
CA TRP A 224 -19.21 2.31 18.75
C TRP A 224 -19.06 2.63 20.24
N GLU A 225 -18.69 1.62 21.00
CA GLU A 225 -18.50 1.65 22.44
C GLU A 225 -17.04 1.34 22.81
N ASN A 226 -16.61 1.68 24.03
CA ASN A 226 -15.29 1.33 24.58
C ASN A 226 -14.08 1.65 23.66
N ILE A 227 -14.13 2.79 22.98
CA ILE A 227 -13.08 3.21 22.03
C ILE A 227 -11.76 3.48 22.77
N ARG A 228 -10.73 2.73 22.40
CA ARG A 228 -9.33 2.88 22.78
C ARG A 228 -8.54 3.42 21.59
N SER A 229 -7.50 4.19 21.86
CA SER A 229 -6.66 4.85 20.84
C SER A 229 -5.19 4.66 21.15
N SER A 230 -4.36 4.47 20.12
CA SER A 230 -2.90 4.40 20.24
C SER A 230 -2.25 5.75 20.58
N ILE A 231 -2.94 6.87 20.32
CA ILE A 231 -2.52 8.21 20.75
C ILE A 231 -3.52 8.82 21.75
N PRO A 232 -3.09 9.75 22.64
CA PRO A 232 -3.99 10.38 23.59
C PRO A 232 -5.15 11.14 22.93
N ILE A 233 -6.37 10.90 23.43
CA ILE A 233 -7.56 11.67 23.04
C ILE A 233 -7.49 13.04 23.71
N SER A 234 -7.52 14.12 22.92
CA SER A 234 -7.49 15.50 23.41
C SER A 234 -8.82 15.90 24.05
N SER A 235 -9.93 15.58 23.37
CA SER A 235 -11.28 15.76 23.90
C SER A 235 -12.24 14.73 23.29
N LYS A 236 -13.30 14.42 24.03
CA LYS A 236 -14.40 13.57 23.57
C LYS A 236 -15.72 14.14 24.05
N VAL A 237 -16.61 14.46 23.12
CA VAL A 237 -17.97 14.93 23.38
C VAL A 237 -18.92 14.10 22.55
N ASN A 238 -19.71 13.24 23.21
CA ASN A 238 -20.55 12.24 22.56
C ASN A 238 -19.73 11.37 21.58
N ASN A 239 -20.08 11.41 20.30
CA ASN A 239 -19.43 10.68 19.22
C ASN A 239 -18.29 11.45 18.53
N ASN A 240 -18.02 12.68 18.97
CA ASN A 240 -16.93 13.48 18.43
C ASN A 240 -15.68 13.29 19.29
N ILE A 241 -14.58 12.90 18.66
CA ILE A 241 -13.27 12.69 19.29
C ILE A 241 -12.27 13.60 18.58
N GLN A 242 -11.50 14.34 19.36
CA GLN A 242 -10.44 15.21 18.83
C GLN A 242 -9.06 14.68 19.23
N PHE A 243 -8.13 14.75 18.28
CA PHE A 243 -6.72 14.44 18.48
C PHE A 243 -5.84 15.64 18.14
N ILE A 244 -4.77 15.81 18.92
CA ILE A 244 -3.62 16.64 18.56
C ILE A 244 -2.59 15.71 17.94
N ILE A 245 -2.32 15.88 16.65
CA ILE A 245 -1.46 14.99 15.90
C ILE A 245 0.01 15.30 16.21
N PRO A 246 0.84 14.29 16.53
CA PRO A 246 2.28 14.45 16.65
C PRO A 246 2.90 15.05 15.39
N LYS A 247 4.12 15.61 15.51
CA LYS A 247 4.87 16.13 14.37
C LYS A 247 4.96 15.08 13.26
N ILE A 248 4.52 15.44 12.05
CA ILE A 248 4.67 14.62 10.84
C ILE A 248 5.79 15.23 10.01
N THR A 249 6.93 14.53 9.92
CA THR A 249 8.06 15.00 9.12
C THR A 249 7.69 15.12 7.64
N SER A 250 8.41 15.96 6.88
CA SER A 250 8.30 15.97 5.42
C SER A 250 8.56 14.56 4.86
N ASN A 251 7.67 14.10 3.98
CA ASN A 251 7.60 12.72 3.45
C ASN A 251 7.34 11.62 4.49
N GLY A 252 7.00 11.99 5.73
CA GLY A 252 6.65 11.08 6.82
C GLY A 252 5.16 10.81 6.92
N GLU A 253 4.79 9.92 7.85
CA GLU A 253 3.40 9.58 8.15
C GLU A 253 3.22 9.28 9.65
N VAL A 254 1.98 9.43 10.12
CA VAL A 254 1.53 9.02 11.46
C VAL A 254 0.32 8.10 11.30
N GLN A 255 0.29 7.04 12.09
CA GLN A 255 -0.83 6.11 12.16
C GLN A 255 -1.46 6.15 13.55
N ILE A 256 -2.80 6.25 13.58
CA ILE A 256 -3.61 6.16 14.79
C ILE A 256 -4.43 4.90 14.70
N GLU A 257 -4.23 3.99 15.65
CA GLU A 257 -5.04 2.79 15.77
C GLU A 257 -6.15 3.04 16.78
N LEU A 258 -7.39 2.81 16.36
CA LEU A 258 -8.56 2.79 17.20
C LEU A 258 -9.03 1.35 17.37
N ILE A 259 -9.26 0.93 18.61
CA ILE A 259 -9.86 -0.36 18.93
C ILE A 259 -11.16 -0.10 19.67
N PHE A 260 -12.25 -0.73 19.25
CA PHE A 260 -13.58 -0.43 19.76
C PHE A 260 -14.51 -1.64 19.76
N THR A 261 -15.60 -1.49 20.50
CA THR A 261 -16.73 -2.43 20.51
C THR A 261 -17.82 -1.93 19.59
N ILE A 262 -18.41 -2.79 18.75
CA ILE A 262 -19.67 -2.47 18.08
C ILE A 262 -20.80 -3.08 18.92
N ALA A 263 -21.76 -2.24 19.33
CA ALA A 263 -22.85 -2.63 20.20
C ALA A 263 -23.66 -3.81 19.65
N CYS A 264 -24.04 -4.74 20.54
CA CYS A 264 -24.74 -5.97 20.17
C CYS A 264 -26.11 -5.77 19.53
N ASN A 265 -26.77 -4.67 19.86
CA ASN A 265 -28.07 -4.29 19.32
C ASN A 265 -27.99 -3.74 17.89
N SER A 266 -26.78 -3.57 17.33
CA SER A 266 -26.61 -3.25 15.91
C SER A 266 -27.15 -4.38 15.03
N ARG A 267 -27.87 -4.03 13.96
CA ARG A 267 -28.44 -5.01 13.02
C ARG A 267 -27.31 -5.67 12.23
N LEU A 268 -27.45 -6.96 11.91
CA LEU A 268 -26.49 -7.64 11.04
C LEU A 268 -26.57 -7.06 9.62
N GLY A 269 -25.42 -6.75 9.01
CA GLY A 269 -25.35 -6.06 7.72
C GLY A 269 -25.55 -4.54 7.84
N GLN A 270 -25.63 -3.98 9.06
CA GLN A 270 -25.73 -2.54 9.26
C GLN A 270 -24.43 -1.86 8.85
N THR A 271 -24.54 -0.80 8.05
CA THR A 271 -23.41 0.07 7.70
C THR A 271 -23.04 0.94 8.90
N HIS A 272 -21.77 0.93 9.26
CA HIS A 272 -21.17 1.86 10.22
C HIS A 272 -20.20 2.78 9.49
N CYS A 273 -20.22 4.05 9.87
CA CYS A 273 -19.40 5.08 9.23
C CYS A 273 -18.57 5.85 10.26
N ILE A 274 -17.41 6.31 9.82
CA ILE A 274 -16.59 7.30 10.53
C ILE A 274 -16.29 8.44 9.58
N ASN A 275 -16.43 9.67 10.06
CA ASN A 275 -16.02 10.87 9.37
C ASN A 275 -14.79 11.44 10.06
N ALA A 276 -13.76 11.78 9.30
CA ALA A 276 -12.56 12.41 9.82
C ALA A 276 -12.32 13.72 9.08
N THR A 277 -11.96 14.76 9.85
CA THR A 277 -11.71 16.12 9.39
C THR A 277 -10.37 16.57 9.96
N LEU A 278 -9.38 16.78 9.10
CA LEU A 278 -8.05 17.24 9.44
C LEU A 278 -7.91 18.71 9.03
N GLN A 279 -7.57 19.57 9.99
CA GLN A 279 -7.33 20.99 9.74
C GLN A 279 -5.84 21.23 9.43
N GLU A 280 -5.54 21.60 8.20
CA GLU A 280 -4.19 21.87 7.72
C GLU A 280 -3.83 23.35 7.86
N THR A 281 -2.70 23.65 8.50
CA THR A 281 -2.30 25.04 8.78
C THR A 281 -1.47 25.70 7.66
N LYS A 282 -0.83 24.93 6.76
CA LYS A 282 0.06 25.46 5.71
C LYS A 282 0.04 24.62 4.41
N ASN A 283 -1.05 24.66 3.64
CA ASN A 283 -1.14 23.92 2.37
C ASN A 283 -0.33 24.58 1.23
N CYS A 284 0.22 23.77 0.32
CA CYS A 284 0.88 24.21 -0.92
C CYS A 284 -0.07 24.83 -1.95
N GLU A 285 -1.35 24.46 -1.92
CA GLU A 285 -2.37 25.04 -2.79
C GLU A 285 -2.94 26.30 -2.14
N SER A 286 -2.48 27.47 -2.60
CA SER A 286 -3.15 28.73 -2.27
C SER A 286 -4.49 28.74 -3.01
N LEU A 287 -5.56 28.22 -2.40
CA LEU A 287 -6.98 28.59 -2.57
C LEU A 287 -7.89 27.56 -1.83
N GLN A 288 -8.53 28.03 -0.75
CA GLN A 288 -9.83 27.57 -0.23
C GLN A 288 -10.10 26.05 -0.07
N GLN A 289 -9.34 25.35 0.77
CA GLN A 289 -9.87 24.57 1.90
C GLN A 289 -8.69 23.98 2.69
N ASN A 290 -8.43 24.55 3.87
CA ASN A 290 -7.47 24.05 4.87
C ASN A 290 -8.02 22.81 5.61
N THR A 291 -8.91 22.06 4.98
CA THR A 291 -9.69 21.03 5.65
C THR A 291 -9.76 19.80 4.75
N ILE A 292 -9.05 18.76 5.16
CA ILE A 292 -9.06 17.47 4.49
C ILE A 292 -10.10 16.60 5.17
N LYS A 293 -11.02 16.04 4.40
CA LYS A 293 -12.05 15.15 4.92
C LYS A 293 -11.90 13.76 4.32
N ASN A 294 -12.11 12.75 5.15
CA ASN A 294 -12.24 11.38 4.70
C ASN A 294 -13.38 10.71 5.47
N THR A 295 -14.22 9.97 4.75
CA THR A 295 -15.30 9.18 5.32
C THR A 295 -15.04 7.74 4.98
N PHE A 296 -15.16 6.83 5.95
CA PHE A 296 -15.06 5.40 5.70
C PHE A 296 -16.31 4.69 6.23
N CYS A 297 -16.97 3.93 5.35
CA CYS A 297 -18.18 3.19 5.68
C CYS A 297 -18.05 1.72 5.29
N GLN A 298 -18.39 0.81 6.21
CA GLN A 298 -18.55 -0.62 5.90
C GLN A 298 -19.65 -1.27 6.73
N GLN A 299 -20.20 -2.36 6.24
CA GLN A 299 -21.18 -3.16 6.95
C GLN A 299 -20.52 -4.03 8.03
N ASN A 300 -21.20 -4.17 9.18
CA ASN A 300 -20.86 -5.25 10.10
C ASN A 300 -21.23 -6.62 9.48
N ARG A 301 -20.43 -7.63 9.76
CA ARG A 301 -20.58 -8.99 9.21
C ARG A 301 -20.53 -10.04 10.31
N GLY A 302 -21.15 -11.19 10.03
CA GLY A 302 -21.08 -12.39 10.85
C GLY A 302 -19.90 -13.27 10.46
N SER A 303 -19.88 -14.53 10.93
CA SER A 303 -18.83 -15.50 10.61
C SER A 303 -18.64 -15.63 9.09
N TYR A 304 -17.44 -15.29 8.61
CA TYR A 304 -17.05 -15.29 7.19
C TYR A 304 -15.52 -15.45 7.09
N ASP A 305 -15.00 -15.92 5.95
CA ASP A 305 -13.55 -16.10 5.72
C ASP A 305 -12.80 -14.79 5.96
N PRO A 306 -11.89 -14.64 6.95
CA PRO A 306 -11.20 -13.42 7.37
C PRO A 306 -10.26 -12.78 6.34
N ASN A 307 -10.01 -13.45 5.22
CA ASN A 307 -9.21 -12.96 4.10
C ASN A 307 -10.15 -12.43 3.00
N ASP A 308 -10.19 -11.11 2.77
CA ASP A 308 -11.10 -10.53 1.77
C ASP A 308 -10.53 -9.33 1.02
N LYS A 309 -11.24 -9.00 -0.04
CA LYS A 309 -11.05 -7.79 -0.84
C LYS A 309 -12.36 -7.02 -0.95
N GLN A 310 -12.30 -5.71 -0.73
CA GLN A 310 -13.43 -4.79 -0.83
C GLN A 310 -13.05 -3.56 -1.66
N ALA A 311 -14.01 -3.04 -2.43
CA ALA A 311 -13.83 -1.82 -3.22
C ALA A 311 -14.65 -0.66 -2.67
N PHE A 312 -14.15 0.56 -2.87
CA PHE A 312 -14.77 1.80 -2.43
C PHE A 312 -14.63 2.89 -3.49
N VAL A 313 -15.52 3.87 -3.41
CA VAL A 313 -15.36 5.18 -4.05
C VAL A 313 -15.61 6.25 -2.98
N LYS A 314 -14.59 7.08 -2.74
CA LYS A 314 -14.64 8.12 -1.68
C LYS A 314 -15.02 7.50 -0.32
N GLY A 315 -14.44 6.34 -0.03
CA GLY A 315 -14.66 5.54 1.18
C GLY A 315 -16.07 4.97 1.38
N GLN A 316 -16.97 5.11 0.41
CA GLN A 316 -18.23 4.37 0.37
C GLN A 316 -18.01 3.00 -0.26
N THR A 317 -18.43 1.94 0.43
CA THR A 317 -18.35 0.56 -0.07
C THR A 317 -19.11 0.42 -1.40
N LEU A 318 -18.48 -0.22 -2.38
CA LEU A 318 -19.12 -0.70 -3.60
C LEU A 318 -19.45 -2.19 -3.48
N THR A 319 -20.63 -2.58 -3.96
CA THR A 319 -21.03 -4.00 -4.06
C THR A 319 -20.97 -4.50 -5.49
N ASP A 320 -21.70 -3.86 -6.41
CA ASP A 320 -21.96 -4.42 -7.74
C ASP A 320 -21.69 -3.43 -8.89
N PHE A 321 -21.63 -2.13 -8.60
CA PHE A 321 -21.59 -1.09 -9.62
C PHE A 321 -20.58 0.01 -9.31
N THR A 322 -20.10 0.66 -10.37
CA THR A 322 -19.32 1.90 -10.28
C THR A 322 -19.70 2.85 -11.42
N THR A 323 -19.35 4.13 -11.29
CA THR A 323 -19.58 5.15 -12.32
C THR A 323 -18.29 5.44 -13.11
N PRO A 324 -18.39 5.95 -14.35
CA PRO A 324 -17.25 6.30 -15.19
C PRO A 324 -16.25 7.23 -14.52
N ASN A 325 -14.97 7.00 -14.83
CA ASN A 325 -13.84 7.83 -14.39
C ASN A 325 -13.71 7.94 -12.86
N SER A 326 -14.28 6.98 -12.10
CA SER A 326 -14.10 6.94 -10.66
C SER A 326 -12.69 6.47 -10.31
N VAL A 327 -12.10 7.10 -9.29
CA VAL A 327 -10.95 6.55 -8.58
C VAL A 327 -11.46 5.44 -7.69
N LEU A 328 -11.05 4.20 -7.95
CA LEU A 328 -11.40 3.04 -7.15
C LEU A 328 -10.38 2.86 -6.04
N GLU A 329 -10.84 2.64 -4.83
CA GLU A 329 -10.01 2.23 -3.71
C GLU A 329 -10.25 0.75 -3.44
N TYR A 330 -9.20 -0.03 -3.25
CA TYR A 330 -9.27 -1.44 -2.88
C TYR A 330 -8.59 -1.66 -1.53
N LEU A 331 -9.29 -2.32 -0.62
CA LEU A 331 -8.77 -2.78 0.66
C LEU A 331 -8.68 -4.30 0.62
N ILE A 332 -7.48 -4.84 0.86
CA ILE A 332 -7.26 -6.26 1.05
C ILE A 332 -6.94 -6.48 2.53
N ARG A 333 -7.68 -7.37 3.18
CA ARG A 333 -7.48 -7.78 4.58
C ARG A 333 -7.07 -9.23 4.63
N PHE A 334 -6.19 -9.56 5.55
CA PHE A 334 -5.69 -10.90 5.76
C PHE A 334 -5.57 -11.21 7.26
N GLN A 335 -5.74 -12.47 7.61
CA GLN A 335 -5.57 -12.95 8.97
C GLN A 335 -4.87 -14.30 8.98
N ASN A 336 -3.86 -14.46 9.84
CA ASN A 336 -3.23 -15.76 10.06
C ASN A 336 -4.14 -16.65 10.92
N THR A 337 -4.89 -17.52 10.25
CA THR A 337 -5.74 -18.55 10.86
C THR A 337 -5.03 -19.89 11.04
N GLY A 338 -3.72 -19.93 10.81
CA GLY A 338 -2.89 -21.10 11.01
C GLY A 338 -2.73 -21.48 12.49
N THR A 339 -1.74 -22.29 12.78
CA THR A 339 -1.43 -22.76 14.14
C THR A 339 -0.09 -22.26 14.65
N ASP A 340 0.61 -21.44 13.85
CA ASP A 340 1.91 -20.86 14.18
C ASP A 340 2.04 -19.46 13.55
N THR A 341 3.03 -18.70 13.99
CA THR A 341 3.34 -17.35 13.52
C THR A 341 3.77 -17.35 12.06
N ALA A 342 3.15 -16.51 11.24
CA ALA A 342 3.57 -16.27 9.86
C ALA A 342 4.67 -15.22 9.83
N PHE A 343 5.85 -15.57 9.30
CA PHE A 343 7.00 -14.66 9.28
C PHE A 343 6.95 -13.70 8.11
N ASN A 344 6.35 -14.12 7.00
CA ASN A 344 6.17 -13.32 5.80
C ASN A 344 4.75 -13.48 5.24
N VAL A 345 4.20 -12.38 4.72
CA VAL A 345 2.96 -12.40 3.93
C VAL A 345 3.22 -11.82 2.56
N THR A 346 2.79 -12.51 1.51
CA THR A 346 2.85 -12.03 0.12
C THR A 346 1.45 -11.97 -0.45
N ILE A 347 1.06 -10.85 -1.04
CA ILE A 347 -0.25 -10.68 -1.68
C ILE A 347 -0.02 -10.48 -3.16
N LYS A 348 -0.60 -11.35 -4.01
CA LYS A 348 -0.59 -11.22 -5.47
C LYS A 348 -1.98 -10.84 -5.95
N ASP A 349 -2.07 -9.75 -6.69
CA ASP A 349 -3.30 -9.13 -7.17
C ASP A 349 -3.16 -8.85 -8.66
N GLN A 350 -3.93 -9.58 -9.47
CA GLN A 350 -3.92 -9.37 -10.92
C GLN A 350 -4.89 -8.23 -11.25
N LEU A 351 -4.34 -7.08 -11.63
CA LEU A 351 -5.14 -5.91 -11.97
C LEU A 351 -5.91 -6.13 -13.28
N ASP A 352 -7.16 -5.68 -13.30
CA ASP A 352 -8.02 -5.74 -14.49
C ASP A 352 -7.44 -4.86 -15.61
N PRO A 353 -7.45 -5.32 -16.88
CA PRO A 353 -7.02 -4.53 -18.02
C PRO A 353 -7.83 -3.24 -18.25
N ASN A 354 -9.01 -3.09 -17.66
CA ASN A 354 -9.83 -1.87 -17.72
C ASN A 354 -9.35 -0.78 -16.75
N LEU A 355 -8.33 -1.06 -15.93
CA LEU A 355 -7.72 -0.09 -15.02
C LEU A 355 -6.50 0.57 -15.66
N ASP A 356 -6.29 1.85 -15.36
CA ASP A 356 -5.04 2.53 -15.70
C ASP A 356 -3.99 2.21 -14.63
N TRP A 357 -3.16 1.22 -14.90
CA TRP A 357 -2.13 0.74 -13.96
C TRP A 357 -1.10 1.81 -13.60
N LYS A 358 -0.90 2.84 -14.43
CA LYS A 358 0.01 3.94 -14.13
C LYS A 358 -0.51 4.85 -13.01
N SER A 359 -1.81 4.81 -12.75
CA SER A 359 -2.45 5.60 -11.69
C SER A 359 -2.42 4.92 -10.31
N PHE A 360 -1.83 3.73 -10.21
CA PHE A 360 -1.75 2.96 -8.98
C PHE A 360 -1.03 3.73 -7.87
N LYS A 361 -1.67 3.86 -6.71
CA LYS A 361 -1.08 4.51 -5.53
C LYS A 361 -1.52 3.82 -4.25
N ILE A 362 -0.57 3.42 -3.42
CA ILE A 362 -0.87 2.87 -2.08
C ILE A 362 -1.25 4.02 -1.15
N THR A 363 -2.32 3.83 -0.37
CA THR A 363 -2.87 4.86 0.52
C THR A 363 -2.59 4.54 1.98
N SER A 364 -2.73 3.28 2.39
CA SER A 364 -2.48 2.85 3.77
C SER A 364 -2.07 1.37 3.85
N SER A 365 -1.36 1.01 4.92
CA SER A 365 -0.95 -0.36 5.21
C SER A 365 -0.79 -0.55 6.71
N SER A 366 -1.19 -1.71 7.22
CA SER A 366 -1.01 -2.11 8.62
C SER A 366 0.45 -2.34 9.02
N HIS A 367 1.29 -2.75 8.07
CA HIS A 367 2.66 -3.17 8.32
C HIS A 367 3.60 -2.61 7.25
N ARG A 368 4.91 -2.62 7.51
CA ARG A 368 5.93 -2.28 6.52
C ARG A 368 5.86 -3.24 5.35
N TYR A 369 5.91 -2.70 4.14
CA TYR A 369 5.76 -3.47 2.90
C TYR A 369 6.76 -3.01 1.85
N THR A 370 7.00 -3.90 0.88
CA THR A 370 7.49 -3.56 -0.45
C THR A 370 6.45 -3.96 -1.49
N TYR A 371 6.51 -3.38 -2.68
CA TYR A 371 5.62 -3.81 -3.77
C TYR A 371 6.35 -3.83 -5.12
N ASP A 372 5.83 -4.63 -6.05
CA ASP A 372 6.21 -4.72 -7.45
C ASP A 372 4.93 -4.74 -8.30
N LEU A 373 4.88 -3.94 -9.36
CA LEU A 373 3.81 -3.99 -10.36
C LEU A 373 4.47 -4.27 -11.70
N ASP A 374 4.31 -5.49 -12.21
CA ASP A 374 4.95 -5.85 -13.45
C ASP A 374 4.17 -5.40 -14.70
N LYS A 375 4.82 -5.49 -15.86
CA LYS A 375 4.27 -5.09 -17.15
C LYS A 375 2.99 -5.82 -17.56
N ASN A 376 2.66 -6.93 -16.91
CA ASN A 376 1.45 -7.72 -17.17
C ASN A 376 0.33 -7.38 -16.18
N GLY A 377 0.53 -6.40 -15.30
CA GLY A 377 -0.49 -5.95 -14.33
C GLY A 377 -0.56 -6.81 -13.08
N GLN A 378 0.42 -7.69 -12.85
CA GLN A 378 0.51 -8.43 -11.59
C GLN A 378 1.12 -7.52 -10.53
N LEU A 379 0.28 -7.05 -9.62
CA LEU A 379 0.67 -6.31 -8.43
C LEU A 379 1.02 -7.32 -7.33
N THR A 380 2.21 -7.18 -6.73
CA THR A 380 2.69 -8.04 -5.66
C THR A 380 3.10 -7.19 -4.47
N PHE A 381 2.48 -7.39 -3.31
CA PHE A 381 2.89 -6.82 -2.04
C PHE A 381 3.66 -7.84 -1.21
N SER A 382 4.69 -7.41 -0.50
CA SER A 382 5.48 -8.28 0.38
C SER A 382 5.68 -7.64 1.75
N PHE A 383 5.21 -8.34 2.77
CA PHE A 383 5.39 -8.04 4.19
C PHE A 383 6.41 -9.01 4.75
N ARG A 384 7.67 -8.59 4.83
CA ARG A 384 8.76 -9.44 5.34
C ARG A 384 8.99 -9.21 6.81
N ASN A 385 9.30 -10.28 7.54
CA ASN A 385 9.52 -10.23 8.99
C ASN A 385 8.35 -9.55 9.72
N ILE A 386 7.12 -9.88 9.31
CA ILE A 386 5.90 -9.33 9.89
C ILE A 386 5.62 -9.96 11.26
N PHE A 387 6.10 -11.19 11.50
CA PHE A 387 5.89 -11.95 12.74
C PHE A 387 4.41 -11.96 13.16
N LEU A 388 3.53 -12.29 12.22
CA LEU A 388 2.09 -12.25 12.38
C LEU A 388 1.62 -13.48 13.18
N PRO A 389 1.29 -13.37 14.48
CA PRO A 389 0.92 -14.51 15.31
C PRO A 389 -0.33 -15.20 14.79
N ASP A 390 -0.55 -16.45 15.18
CA ASP A 390 -1.82 -17.12 14.86
C ASP A 390 -2.98 -16.53 15.66
N SER A 391 -4.18 -16.65 15.10
CA SER A 391 -5.39 -16.07 15.67
C SER A 391 -5.83 -16.69 17.01
N ASN A 392 -5.40 -17.92 17.34
CA ASN A 392 -5.76 -18.56 18.62
C ASN A 392 -4.86 -18.09 19.76
N ILE A 393 -3.60 -17.73 19.47
CA ILE A 393 -2.67 -17.13 20.44
C ILE A 393 -2.96 -15.64 20.62
N HIS A 394 -3.07 -14.88 19.52
CA HIS A 394 -3.23 -13.43 19.61
C HIS A 394 -4.10 -12.88 18.48
N GLU A 395 -5.42 -13.01 18.66
CA GLU A 395 -6.43 -12.65 17.66
C GLU A 395 -6.19 -11.27 17.05
N MET A 396 -6.06 -10.22 17.87
CA MET A 396 -5.93 -8.84 17.39
C MET A 396 -4.65 -8.61 16.56
N GLY A 397 -3.59 -9.33 16.89
CA GLY A 397 -2.29 -9.21 16.24
C GLY A 397 -2.16 -10.10 15.02
N SER A 398 -3.08 -11.04 14.82
CA SER A 398 -3.07 -11.96 13.67
C SER A 398 -3.57 -11.32 12.37
N HIS A 399 -4.02 -10.06 12.41
CA HIS A 399 -4.61 -9.34 11.28
C HIS A 399 -3.61 -8.44 10.57
N GLY A 400 -3.83 -8.24 9.28
CA GLY A 400 -3.20 -7.17 8.50
C GLY A 400 -4.06 -6.71 7.34
N PHE A 401 -3.67 -5.60 6.74
CA PHE A 401 -4.29 -5.05 5.55
C PHE A 401 -3.31 -4.24 4.69
N ILE A 402 -3.70 -4.06 3.43
CA ILE A 402 -3.17 -3.05 2.51
C ILE A 402 -4.30 -2.39 1.73
N LYS A 403 -4.23 -1.06 1.59
CA LYS A 403 -5.18 -0.25 0.83
C LYS A 403 -4.47 0.53 -0.27
N TYR A 404 -5.02 0.49 -1.47
CA TYR A 404 -4.52 1.23 -2.61
C TYR A 404 -5.65 1.81 -3.44
N GLN A 405 -5.34 2.84 -4.22
CA GLN A 405 -6.24 3.45 -5.19
C GLN A 405 -5.72 3.28 -6.63
N ILE A 406 -6.65 3.24 -7.58
CA ILE A 406 -6.37 3.10 -9.01
C ILE A 406 -7.54 3.66 -9.84
N GLN A 407 -7.23 4.34 -10.93
CA GLN A 407 -8.20 4.92 -11.86
C GLN A 407 -8.68 3.88 -12.88
N GLN A 408 -9.93 4.03 -13.29
CA GLN A 408 -10.43 3.39 -14.50
C GLN A 408 -9.74 3.97 -15.74
N LYS A 409 -9.58 3.17 -16.80
CA LYS A 409 -9.23 3.74 -18.11
C LYS A 409 -10.33 4.71 -18.55
N ASN A 410 -9.93 5.76 -19.26
CA ASN A 410 -10.87 6.74 -19.78
C ASN A 410 -11.81 6.09 -20.82
N ASN A 411 -13.06 6.56 -20.85
CA ASN A 411 -14.06 6.19 -21.87
C ASN A 411 -14.33 4.68 -21.96
N LEU A 412 -14.29 3.96 -20.84
CA LEU A 412 -14.76 2.57 -20.81
C LEU A 412 -16.21 2.48 -21.31
N PRO A 413 -16.54 1.50 -22.18
CA PRO A 413 -17.91 1.28 -22.62
C PRO A 413 -18.88 1.05 -21.45
N ALA A 414 -20.13 1.48 -21.60
CA ALA A 414 -21.18 1.12 -20.65
C ALA A 414 -21.23 -0.40 -20.45
N ASN A 415 -21.57 -0.83 -19.24
CA ASN A 415 -21.61 -2.24 -18.85
C ASN A 415 -20.24 -2.96 -18.82
N SER A 416 -19.13 -2.26 -19.02
CA SER A 416 -17.79 -2.82 -18.79
C SER A 416 -17.70 -3.40 -17.38
N ILE A 417 -17.00 -4.53 -17.26
CA ILE A 417 -16.84 -5.24 -15.99
C ILE A 417 -15.39 -5.07 -15.54
N ILE A 418 -15.21 -4.69 -14.28
CA ILE A 418 -13.92 -4.61 -13.61
C ILE A 418 -13.93 -5.68 -12.52
N LYS A 419 -13.11 -6.72 -12.67
CA LYS A 419 -12.95 -7.79 -11.68
C LYS A 419 -11.64 -7.65 -10.95
N ASN A 420 -11.63 -7.96 -9.67
CA ASN A 420 -10.37 -8.06 -8.94
C ASN A 420 -10.46 -9.11 -7.82
N THR A 421 -9.48 -10.01 -7.78
CA THR A 421 -9.29 -11.03 -6.75
C THR A 421 -7.81 -11.05 -6.37
N ALA A 422 -7.51 -11.18 -5.07
CA ALA A 422 -6.13 -11.32 -4.58
C ALA A 422 -5.87 -12.73 -4.04
N SER A 423 -4.62 -13.16 -4.14
CA SER A 423 -4.09 -14.39 -3.54
C SER A 423 -3.13 -14.02 -2.41
N ILE A 424 -3.39 -14.51 -1.20
CA ILE A 424 -2.60 -14.21 0.00
C ILE A 424 -1.81 -15.44 0.40
N TYR A 425 -0.49 -15.32 0.45
CA TYR A 425 0.45 -16.38 0.82
C TYR A 425 1.00 -16.07 2.21
N PHE A 426 0.86 -17.02 3.15
CA PHE A 426 1.51 -16.98 4.46
C PHE A 426 2.72 -17.89 4.41
N ASP A 427 3.91 -17.31 4.49
CA ASP A 427 5.20 -17.99 4.26
C ASP A 427 5.22 -18.81 2.96
N PHE A 428 5.26 -20.14 3.07
CA PHE A 428 5.35 -21.08 1.95
C PHE A 428 4.05 -21.84 1.70
N ASN A 429 2.96 -21.46 2.38
CA ASN A 429 1.68 -22.14 2.25
C ASN A 429 1.00 -21.80 0.91
N GLU A 430 0.09 -22.69 0.49
CA GLU A 430 -0.83 -22.44 -0.62
C GLU A 430 -1.62 -21.15 -0.40
N PRO A 431 -1.96 -20.41 -1.48
CA PRO A 431 -2.62 -19.13 -1.34
C PRO A 431 -4.04 -19.26 -0.83
N VAL A 432 -4.38 -18.40 0.13
CA VAL A 432 -5.76 -18.11 0.47
C VAL A 432 -6.29 -17.07 -0.51
N LEU A 433 -7.29 -17.44 -1.30
CA LEU A 433 -7.93 -16.53 -2.25
C LEU A 433 -8.95 -15.64 -1.54
N THR A 434 -8.94 -14.34 -1.82
CA THR A 434 -10.02 -13.46 -1.39
C THR A 434 -11.30 -13.75 -2.19
N ASN A 435 -12.42 -13.17 -1.76
CA ASN A 435 -13.56 -12.99 -2.66
C ASN A 435 -13.16 -12.15 -3.90
N THR A 436 -13.93 -12.32 -4.97
CA THR A 436 -13.83 -11.48 -6.17
C THR A 436 -14.71 -10.25 -6.02
N VAL A 437 -14.11 -9.06 -6.13
CA VAL A 437 -14.84 -7.82 -6.40
C VAL A 437 -15.22 -7.81 -7.88
N ASN A 438 -16.49 -7.53 -8.19
CA ASN A 438 -17.01 -7.52 -9.55
C ASN A 438 -17.88 -6.28 -9.78
N LEU A 439 -17.30 -5.23 -10.38
CA LEU A 439 -17.98 -3.96 -10.58
C LEU A 439 -18.40 -3.80 -12.03
N LYS A 440 -19.70 -3.61 -12.24
CA LYS A 440 -20.26 -3.25 -13.55
C LYS A 440 -20.35 -1.74 -13.69
N LEU A 441 -19.81 -1.21 -14.79
CA LEU A 441 -19.83 0.21 -15.08
C LEU A 441 -21.23 0.66 -15.52
N LEU A 442 -21.85 1.54 -14.74
CA LEU A 442 -23.13 2.16 -15.08
C LEU A 442 -22.93 3.60 -15.51
N ILE A 443 -23.35 3.91 -16.75
CA ILE A 443 -23.42 5.28 -17.23
C ILE A 443 -24.81 5.80 -16.90
N SER A 444 -24.89 6.90 -16.16
CA SER A 444 -26.15 7.62 -15.97
C SER A 444 -26.59 8.21 -17.31
N THR A 445 -27.58 7.60 -17.95
CA THR A 445 -28.30 8.24 -19.04
C THR A 445 -29.31 9.19 -18.42
N GLN A 446 -29.14 10.51 -18.61
CA GLN A 446 -30.27 11.41 -18.42
C GLN A 446 -31.31 11.03 -19.47
N SER A 447 -32.44 10.47 -19.03
CA SER A 447 -33.65 10.48 -19.82
C SER A 447 -34.22 11.89 -19.75
N ASN A 448 -34.35 12.55 -20.90
CA ASN A 448 -35.10 13.80 -21.02
C ASN A 448 -36.63 13.56 -21.03
N ASP A 449 -37.10 12.32 -20.87
CA ASP A 449 -38.52 12.04 -20.62
C ASP A 449 -38.83 12.21 -19.12
N ILE A 450 -38.95 13.46 -18.68
CA ILE A 450 -39.68 13.79 -17.45
C ILE A 450 -40.98 14.48 -17.84
N ASP A 451 -41.87 13.76 -18.52
CA ASP A 451 -43.30 14.10 -18.52
C ASP A 451 -44.13 13.13 -17.66
N ASN A 452 -43.49 12.07 -17.13
CA ASN A 452 -44.09 11.22 -16.11
C ASN A 452 -43.58 11.64 -14.72
N LYS A 453 -44.42 12.36 -13.97
CA LYS A 453 -44.23 12.53 -12.52
C LYS A 453 -44.22 11.14 -11.88
N ILE A 454 -43.05 10.63 -11.54
CA ILE A 454 -42.93 9.41 -10.74
C ILE A 454 -43.30 9.77 -9.30
N PHE A 455 -44.45 9.30 -8.85
CA PHE A 455 -44.89 9.47 -7.47
C PHE A 455 -44.20 8.42 -6.58
N LEU A 456 -43.17 8.85 -5.86
CA LEU A 456 -42.52 8.05 -4.83
C LEU A 456 -43.33 8.15 -3.53
N THR A 457 -43.62 7.01 -2.91
CA THR A 457 -44.31 6.98 -1.61
C THR A 457 -43.30 6.67 -0.52
N ALA A 458 -43.16 7.57 0.46
CA ALA A 458 -42.33 7.35 1.64
C ALA A 458 -43.21 6.81 2.78
N VAL A 459 -42.83 5.69 3.40
CA VAL A 459 -43.57 5.09 4.52
C VAL A 459 -42.63 4.76 5.68
N PRO A 460 -42.85 5.31 6.90
CA PRO A 460 -43.88 6.30 7.22
C PRO A 460 -43.56 7.70 6.65
N ASN A 461 -44.60 8.54 6.50
CA ASN A 461 -44.49 9.96 6.23
C ASN A 461 -45.60 10.71 7.02
N PRO A 462 -45.25 11.56 7.99
CA PRO A 462 -43.90 12.00 8.38
C PRO A 462 -43.07 10.90 9.04
N PHE A 463 -41.74 11.06 9.03
CA PHE A 463 -40.77 10.18 9.69
C PHE A 463 -39.71 11.00 10.43
N MET A 464 -39.14 10.44 11.51
CA MET A 464 -38.11 11.13 12.32
C MET A 464 -36.68 10.74 11.96
N GLU A 465 -36.40 9.46 11.69
CA GLU A 465 -35.03 8.97 11.45
C GLU A 465 -34.87 8.16 10.16
N SER A 466 -35.87 7.38 9.74
CA SER A 466 -35.82 6.59 8.51
C SER A 466 -37.18 6.44 7.87
N THR A 467 -37.20 6.27 6.55
CA THR A 467 -38.41 5.99 5.78
C THR A 467 -38.10 4.95 4.71
N THR A 468 -39.12 4.20 4.29
CA THR A 468 -39.02 3.30 3.14
C THR A 468 -39.57 4.01 1.93
N ILE A 469 -38.75 4.19 0.89
CA ILE A 469 -39.22 4.67 -0.41
C ILE A 469 -39.79 3.48 -1.19
N VAL A 470 -41.08 3.52 -1.43
CA VAL A 470 -41.82 2.54 -2.23
C VAL A 470 -41.92 3.08 -3.66
N PHE A 471 -41.40 2.30 -4.61
CA PHE A 471 -41.52 2.58 -6.03
C PHE A 471 -42.88 2.08 -6.55
N PRO A 472 -43.53 2.79 -7.49
CA PRO A 472 -44.73 2.29 -8.13
C PRO A 472 -44.45 0.97 -8.86
N LYS A 473 -45.38 0.00 -8.75
CA LYS A 473 -45.28 -1.35 -9.37
C LYS A 473 -44.98 -1.35 -10.87
N GLN A 474 -45.23 -0.26 -11.58
CA GLN A 474 -44.89 -0.13 -13.01
C GLN A 474 -43.36 -0.16 -13.26
N ILE A 475 -42.54 0.29 -12.31
CA ILE A 475 -41.06 0.25 -12.39
C ILE A 475 -40.51 -1.15 -12.06
N GLU A 476 -41.26 -1.98 -11.33
CA GLU A 476 -40.84 -3.36 -11.03
C GLU A 476 -40.91 -4.29 -12.26
N LYS A 477 -41.78 -4.01 -13.24
CA LYS A 477 -41.85 -4.79 -14.49
C LYS A 477 -40.72 -4.48 -15.47
N GLU A 478 -40.14 -3.28 -15.45
CA GLU A 478 -38.97 -2.94 -16.30
C GLU A 478 -37.66 -3.55 -15.79
N LYS A 479 -37.58 -3.92 -14.50
CA LYS A 479 -36.46 -4.70 -13.97
C LYS A 479 -36.32 -6.10 -14.58
N GLN A 480 -37.40 -6.71 -15.08
CA GLN A 480 -37.33 -8.04 -15.71
C GLN A 480 -36.98 -7.97 -17.20
N ASN A 481 -37.28 -6.87 -17.91
CA ASN A 481 -37.01 -6.77 -19.35
C ASN A 481 -35.61 -6.24 -19.70
N HIS A 482 -34.86 -5.68 -18.75
CA HIS A 482 -33.46 -5.25 -18.97
C HIS A 482 -32.39 -6.24 -18.44
N LEU A 483 -32.81 -7.43 -17.98
CA LEU A 483 -31.92 -8.54 -17.59
C LEU A 483 -31.86 -9.67 -18.63
N GLY A 484 -32.44 -9.48 -19.81
CA GLY A 484 -32.37 -10.43 -20.92
C GLY A 484 -32.04 -9.71 -22.23
N LEU A 485 -30.74 -9.49 -22.48
CA LEU A 485 -30.06 -9.52 -23.78
C LEU A 485 -28.55 -9.37 -23.56
#